data_AF-K1T4L0-F1
#
_entry.id   AF-K1T4L0-F1
#
_cell.length_a   1.000
_cell.length_b   1.000
_cell.length_c   1.000
_cell.angle_alpha   90.00
_cell.angle_beta   90.00
_cell.angle_gamma   90.00
#
_symmetry.space_group_name_H-M   'P 1'
#
loop_
_entity.id
_entity.type
_entity.pdbx_description
1 polymer ?
#
loop_
_entity_poly.entity_id
_entity_poly.type
_entity_poly.pdbx_seq_one_letter_code
_entity_poly.pdbx_strand_id
1 'polypeptide(L)' 'MVSKLNKEHDRRSKLCDYLYGVSNLFISGTGIGGLSPLFAGGEMGVYNYVCIIAGALSAITFACFANDVMKYNDNNI' A
#
# COMPACT_ATOMS: atom_id res chain seq x y z
N MET A 1 -6.36 22.97 25.26
CA MET A 1 -5.61 23.27 24.01
C MET A 1 -4.94 21.98 23.57
N VAL A 2 -5.39 21.33 22.49
CA VAL A 2 -4.72 20.12 21.98
C VAL A 2 -3.32 20.54 21.51
N SER A 3 -2.27 19.88 22.01
CA SER A 3 -0.90 20.23 21.64
C SER A 3 -0.73 20.09 20.12
N LYS A 4 0.04 20.99 19.49
CA LYS A 4 0.32 20.92 18.04
C LYS A 4 0.88 19.55 17.63
N LEU A 5 1.59 18.89 18.55
CA LEU A 5 2.12 17.53 18.43
C LEU A 5 1.02 16.48 18.19
N ASN A 6 -0.05 16.50 18.99
CA ASN A 6 -1.17 15.56 18.83
C ASN A 6 -1.89 15.76 17.49
N LYS A 7 -1.97 17.00 17.01
CA LYS A 7 -2.60 17.32 15.72
C LYS A 7 -1.75 16.85 14.54
N GLU A 8 -0.43 16.95 14.65
CA GLU A 8 0.53 16.44 13.66
C GLU A 8 0.49 14.90 13.61
N HIS A 9 0.44 14.25 14.78
CA HIS A 9 0.34 12.80 14.91
C HIS A 9 -0.96 12.26 14.30
N ASP A 10 -2.12 12.88 14.60
CA ASP A 10 -3.41 12.52 14.02
C ASP A 10 -3.43 12.65 12.49
N ARG A 11 -2.78 13.69 11.95
CA ARG A 11 -2.65 13.88 10.50
C ARG A 11 -1.81 12.78 9.85
N ARG A 12 -0.68 12.40 10.46
CA ARG A 12 0.21 11.34 9.95
C ARG A 12 -0.44 9.95 10.06
N SER A 13 -1.17 9.69 11.13
CA SER A 13 -1.93 8.44 11.30
C SER A 13 -2.94 8.27 10.17
N LYS A 14 -3.75 9.30 9.89
CA LYS A 14 -4.72 9.28 8.79
C LYS A 14 -4.07 9.05 7.41
N LEU A 15 -2.88 9.63 7.19
CA LEU A 15 -2.15 9.44 5.94
C LEU A 15 -1.60 8.01 5.83
N CYS A 16 -1.11 7.44 6.93
CA CYS A 16 -0.67 6.06 7.00
C CYS A 16 -1.83 5.10 6.72
N ASP A 17 -2.98 5.30 7.38
CA ASP A 17 -4.19 4.49 7.16
C ASP A 17 -4.65 4.53 5.71
N TYR A 18 -4.60 5.70 5.07
CA TYR A 18 -4.89 5.85 3.65
C TYR A 18 -3.90 5.06 2.77
N LEU A 19 -2.60 5.17 3.02
CA LEU A 19 -1.56 4.46 2.26
C LEU A 19 -1.66 2.94 2.42
N TYR A 20 -1.97 2.46 3.63
CA TYR A 20 -2.28 1.06 3.88
C TYR A 20 -3.55 0.62 3.14
N GLY A 21 -4.60 1.44 3.13
CA GLY A 21 -5.82 1.19 2.36
C GLY A 21 -5.54 1.06 0.86
N VAL A 22 -4.72 1.94 0.30
CA VAL A 22 -4.29 1.88 -1.11
C VAL A 22 -3.46 0.62 -1.39
N SER A 23 -2.53 0.26 -0.49
CA SER A 23 -1.74 -0.99 -0.62
C SER A 23 -2.64 -2.23 -0.66
N ASN A 24 -3.62 -2.31 0.24
CA ASN A 24 -4.59 -3.41 0.27
C ASN A 24 -5.47 -3.46 -0.98
N LEU A 25 -5.81 -2.29 -1.55
CA LEU A 25 -6.54 -2.19 -2.81
C LEU A 25 -5.71 -2.73 -3.98
N PHE A 26 -4.40 -2.44 -4.02
CA PHE A 26 -3.50 -3.02 -5.01
C PHE A 26 -3.38 -4.54 -4.86
N ILE A 27 -3.24 -5.06 -3.64
CA ILE A 27 -3.16 -6.52 -3.41
C ILE A 27 -4.46 -7.21 -3.87
N SER A 28 -5.62 -6.69 -3.47
CA SER A 28 -6.92 -7.27 -3.85
C SER A 28 -7.22 -7.12 -5.35
N GLY A 29 -6.98 -5.95 -5.93
CA GLY A 29 -7.17 -5.70 -7.36
C GLY A 29 -6.23 -6.54 -8.24
N THR A 30 -4.99 -6.72 -7.79
CA THR A 30 -4.00 -7.58 -8.44
C THR A 30 -4.36 -9.06 -8.29
N GLY A 31 -4.86 -9.46 -7.12
CA GLY A 31 -5.38 -10.81 -6.91
C GLY A 31 -6.53 -11.12 -7.85
N ILE A 32 -7.53 -10.24 -7.94
CA ILE A 32 -8.68 -10.44 -8.83
C ILE A 32 -8.25 -10.37 -10.30
N GLY A 33 -7.51 -9.35 -10.71
CA GLY A 33 -7.12 -9.17 -12.11
C GLY A 33 -6.07 -10.17 -12.60
N GLY A 34 -5.07 -10.46 -11.77
CA GLY A 34 -4.00 -11.42 -12.09
C GLY A 34 -4.45 -12.87 -12.05
N LEU A 35 -5.42 -13.23 -11.21
CA LEU A 35 -6.00 -14.57 -11.16
C LEU A 35 -7.27 -14.72 -12.01
N SER A 36 -7.83 -13.65 -12.56
CA SER A 36 -8.97 -13.71 -13.50
C SER A 36 -8.80 -14.74 -14.64
N PRO A 37 -7.63 -14.90 -15.28
CA PRO A 37 -7.43 -15.92 -16.30
C PRO A 37 -7.61 -17.35 -15.76
N LEU A 38 -7.23 -17.58 -14.50
CA LEU A 38 -7.35 -18.87 -13.82
C LEU A 38 -8.83 -19.24 -13.60
N PHE A 39 -9.68 -18.24 -13.33
CA PHE A 39 -11.13 -18.43 -13.20
C PHE A 39 -11.86 -18.50 -14.56
N ALA A 40 -11.34 -17.81 -15.57
CA ALA A 40 -11.91 -17.81 -16.92
C ALA A 40 -11.49 -19.03 -17.79
N GLY A 41 -10.67 -19.94 -17.25
CA GLY A 41 -10.20 -21.13 -17.95
C GLY A 41 -9.13 -20.88 -19.02
N GLY A 42 -8.47 -19.72 -18.97
CA GLY A 42 -7.38 -19.34 -19.88
C GLY A 42 -6.00 -19.63 -19.30
N GLU A 43 -5.02 -19.90 -20.15
CA GLU A 43 -3.62 -20.03 -19.72
C GLU A 43 -3.09 -18.73 -19.11
N MET A 44 -2.31 -18.85 -18.03
CA MET A 44 -1.64 -17.70 -17.43
C MET A 44 -0.53 -17.20 -18.37
N GLY A 45 -0.87 -16.19 -19.18
CA GLY A 45 0.09 -15.47 -20.00
C GLY A 45 1.07 -14.64 -19.16
N VAL A 46 2.23 -14.34 -19.74
CA VAL A 46 3.32 -13.54 -19.13
C VAL A 46 2.82 -12.21 -18.56
N TYR A 47 1.85 -11.57 -19.20
CA TYR A 47 1.25 -10.31 -18.74
C TYR A 47 0.55 -10.42 -17.39
N ASN A 48 -0.06 -11.56 -17.06
CA ASN A 48 -0.71 -11.76 -15.76
C ASN A 48 0.31 -11.88 -14.63
N TYR A 49 1.40 -12.61 -14.87
CA TYR A 49 2.52 -12.67 -13.92
C TYR A 49 3.16 -11.29 -13.70
N VAL A 50 3.33 -10.51 -14.77
CA VAL A 50 3.86 -9.14 -14.66
C VAL A 50 2.90 -8.25 -13.85
N CYS A 51 1.58 -8.34 -14.06
CA CYS A 51 0.60 -7.63 -13.24
C CYS A 51 0.67 -8.03 -11.76
N ILE A 52 0.83 -9.32 -11.46
CA ILE A 52 0.97 -9.82 -10.09
C ILE A 52 2.21 -9.25 -9.41
N ILE A 53 3.35 -9.31 -10.09
CA ILE A 53 4.62 -8.82 -9.55
C ILE A 53 4.60 -7.30 -9.41
N ALA A 54 4.09 -6.57 -10.41
CA ALA A 54 4.00 -5.11 -10.37
C ALA A 54 3.05 -4.64 -9.24
N GLY A 55 1.92 -5.31 -9.05
CA GLY A 55 0.98 -5.03 -7.97
C GLY A 55 1.53 -5.34 -6.58
N ALA A 56 2.31 -6.42 -6.44
CA ALA A 56 3.01 -6.72 -5.19
C ALA A 56 4.10 -5.68 -4.87
N LEU A 57 4.90 -5.28 -5.87
CA LEU A 57 5.94 -4.26 -5.70
C LEU A 57 5.35 -2.89 -5.34
N SER A 58 4.25 -2.49 -5.99
CA SER A 58 3.57 -1.24 -5.66
C SER A 58 3.01 -1.26 -4.24
N ALA A 59 2.37 -2.36 -3.82
CA ALA A 59 1.86 -2.54 -2.47
C ALA A 59 2.96 -2.42 -1.39
N ILE A 60 4.13 -3.04 -1.63
CA ILE A 60 5.29 -2.94 -0.74
C ILE A 60 5.79 -1.49 -0.67
N THR A 61 5.88 -0.80 -1.81
CA THR A 61 6.33 0.59 -1.87
C THR A 61 5.41 1.51 -1.06
N PHE A 62 4.09 1.34 -1.18
CA PHE A 62 3.12 2.10 -0.38
C PHE A 62 3.22 1.79 1.11
N ALA A 63 3.47 0.53 1.49
CA ALA A 63 3.68 0.16 2.90
C ALA A 63 4.98 0.76 3.47
N CYS A 64 6.07 0.80 2.69
CA CYS A 64 7.30 1.48 3.08
C CYS A 64 7.07 2.99 3.25
N PHE A 65 6.37 3.64 2.32
CA PHE A 65 6.00 5.04 2.44
C PHE A 65 5.13 5.33 3.68
N ALA A 66 4.20 4.43 4.00
CA ALA A 66 3.36 4.54 5.20
C ALA A 66 4.21 4.49 6.48
N ASN A 67 5.19 3.59 6.53
CA ASN A 67 6.13 3.49 7.64
C ASN A 67 7.03 4.73 7.77
N ASP A 68 7.50 5.29 6.65
CA ASP A 68 8.30 6.52 6.66
C ASP A 68 7.48 7.75 7.10
N VAL A 69 6.20 7.81 6.73
CA VAL A 69 5.27 8.86 7.20
C VAL A 69 5.05 8.78 8.72
N MET A 70 4.98 7.57 9.26
CA MET A 70 4.85 7.31 10.69
C MET A 70 6.15 7.50 11.47
N LYS A 71 7.32 7.32 10.83
CA LYS A 71 8.61 7.45 11.51
C LYS A 71 8.77 8.88 12.02
N TYR A 72 8.84 9.01 13.34
CA TYR A 72 9.16 10.26 13.99
C TYR A 72 10.59 10.66 13.57
N ASN A 73 10.77 11.88 13.05
CA ASN A 73 12.10 12.43 12.91
C ASN A 73 12.60 12.76 14.31
N ASP A 74 13.17 11.74 14.97
CA ASP A 74 13.83 11.83 16.28
C ASP A 74 15.20 12.54 16.20
N ASN A 75 15.43 13.32 15.14
CA ASN A 75 16.63 14.16 14.97
C ASN A 75 16.45 15.54 15.61
N ASN A 76 15.68 15.64 16.71
CA ASN A 76 15.51 16.90 17.44
C ASN A 76 15.61 16.69 18.95
N ILE A 77 16.51 15.79 19.37
CA ILE A 77 17.14 15.81 20.70
C ILE A 77 18.47 16.56 20.56
#